data_AF-X8JKU5-F1
#
_entry.id   AF-X8JKU5-F1
#
_cell.length_a   1.000
_cell.length_b   1.000
_cell.length_c   1.000
_cell.angle_alpha   90.00
_cell.angle_beta   90.00
_cell.angle_gamma   90.00
#
_symmetry.space_group_name_H-M   'P 1'
#
loop_
_entity.id
_entity.type
_entity.pdbx_description
1 polymer ?
#
loop_
_entity_poly.entity_id
_entity_poly.type
_entity_poly.pdbx_seq_one_letter_code
_entity_poly.pdbx_strand_id
1 'polypeptide(L)'
;MTPFIALPAPYSNIRLTPPRSSDADYVLEVMNTPEVIMNFATPPYPYLREHCDEWLREKIREYEDAMVHITKVDGDVGFLDLSPLRHIREVGPDGAEVFLGDIGLIRENGFCDIRDEEARGAKLNANLNLPLGDPNIVWTFGTIYDHHIMGEAS
;
A
#
# COMPACT_ATOMS: atom_id res chain seq x y z
N MET A 1 -3.81 -6.81 20.60
CA MET A 1 -2.66 -7.09 19.71
C MET A 1 -3.05 -6.60 18.33
N THR A 2 -2.22 -5.80 17.68
CA THR A 2 -2.49 -5.30 16.32
C THR A 2 -2.20 -6.43 15.31
N PRO A 3 -3.10 -6.74 14.36
CA PRO A 3 -2.88 -7.80 13.39
C PRO A 3 -1.70 -7.47 12.47
N PHE A 4 -0.99 -8.51 12.02
CA PHE A 4 0.09 -8.40 11.04
C PHE A 4 0.24 -9.69 10.23
N ILE A 5 0.89 -9.60 9.07
CA ILE A 5 1.35 -10.75 8.29
C ILE A 5 2.88 -10.75 8.32
N ALA A 6 3.50 -11.80 8.84
CA ALA A 6 4.95 -11.96 8.74
C ALA A 6 5.30 -12.57 7.37
N LEU A 7 6.42 -12.13 6.79
CA LEU A 7 6.95 -12.81 5.61
C LEU A 7 7.47 -14.21 5.98
N PRO A 8 7.49 -15.16 5.03
CA PRO A 8 8.09 -16.47 5.26
C PRO A 8 9.57 -16.37 5.63
N ALA A 9 10.08 -17.41 6.31
CA ALA A 9 11.51 -17.54 6.58
C ALA A 9 12.34 -17.42 5.28
N PRO A 10 13.51 -16.75 5.30
CA PRO A 10 14.22 -16.25 6.47
C PRO A 10 13.79 -14.85 6.96
N TYR A 11 12.85 -14.19 6.28
CA TYR A 11 12.50 -12.78 6.54
C TYR A 11 11.35 -12.60 7.53
N SER A 12 11.19 -13.50 8.49
CA SER A 12 10.08 -13.46 9.46
C SER A 12 10.11 -12.25 10.40
N ASN A 13 11.22 -11.51 10.44
CA ASN A 13 11.34 -10.19 11.06
C ASN A 13 10.62 -9.09 10.28
N ILE A 14 10.35 -9.29 8.98
CA ILE A 14 9.60 -8.36 8.14
C ILE A 14 8.10 -8.66 8.25
N ARG A 15 7.32 -7.61 8.53
CA ARG A 15 5.87 -7.69 8.73
C ARG A 15 5.14 -6.67 7.87
N LEU A 16 4.01 -7.09 7.32
CA LEU A 16 2.98 -6.20 6.82
C LEU A 16 2.04 -5.85 7.96
N THR A 17 1.89 -4.56 8.22
CA THR A 17 1.18 -4.00 9.36
C THR A 17 0.17 -2.95 8.92
N PRO A 18 -0.77 -2.56 9.80
CA PRO A 18 -1.67 -1.45 9.51
C PRO A 18 -0.90 -0.14 9.35
N PRO A 19 -1.39 0.78 8.51
CA PRO A 19 -0.84 2.11 8.41
C PRO A 19 -0.93 2.86 9.75
N ARG A 20 0.07 3.71 10.03
CA ARG A 20 0.12 4.54 11.25
C ARG A 20 0.37 5.98 10.89
N SER A 21 -0.29 6.91 11.60
CA SER A 21 -0.04 8.33 11.44
C SER A 21 1.40 8.73 11.82
N SER A 22 2.04 7.96 12.70
CA SER A 22 3.44 8.15 13.10
C SER A 22 4.45 7.93 11.96
N ASP A 23 4.03 7.33 10.84
CA ASP A 23 4.92 7.08 9.69
C ASP A 23 5.02 8.30 8.76
N ALA A 24 4.29 9.38 9.07
CA ALA A 24 4.19 10.61 8.31
C ALA A 24 5.53 11.24 7.93
N ASP A 25 6.45 11.36 8.88
CA ASP A 25 7.73 12.05 8.67
C ASP A 25 8.59 11.29 7.65
N TYR A 26 8.67 9.96 7.79
CA TYR A 26 9.38 9.11 6.84
C TYR A 26 8.76 9.15 5.45
N VAL A 27 7.42 9.03 5.35
CA VAL A 27 6.73 9.09 4.06
C VAL A 27 6.95 10.44 3.40
N LEU A 28 6.91 11.54 4.16
CA LEU A 28 7.16 12.88 3.65
C LEU A 28 8.58 13.03 3.09
N GLU A 29 9.58 12.50 3.80
CA GLU A 29 10.98 12.51 3.36
C GLU A 29 11.17 11.71 2.07
N VAL A 30 10.70 10.45 2.05
CA VAL A 30 10.82 9.56 0.88
C VAL A 30 10.10 10.15 -0.34
N MET A 31 8.89 10.69 -0.16
CA MET A 31 8.13 11.29 -1.27
C MET A 31 8.69 12.64 -1.75
N ASN A 32 9.65 13.24 -1.05
CA ASN A 32 10.39 14.41 -1.57
C ASN A 32 11.76 14.04 -2.14
N THR A 33 12.11 12.75 -2.17
CA THR A 33 13.28 12.25 -2.89
C THR A 33 12.97 12.26 -4.40
N PRO A 34 13.70 13.04 -5.24
CA PRO A 34 13.41 13.14 -6.68
C PRO A 34 13.37 11.80 -7.39
N GLU A 35 14.26 10.87 -7.03
CA GLU A 35 14.33 9.51 -7.57
C GLU A 35 13.08 8.69 -7.24
N VAL A 36 12.37 9.02 -6.17
CA VAL A 36 11.12 8.35 -5.79
C VAL A 36 9.94 9.03 -6.48
N ILE A 37 9.71 10.32 -6.23
CA ILE A 37 8.49 10.99 -6.69
C ILE A 37 8.36 11.09 -8.20
N MET A 38 9.47 11.15 -8.94
CA MET A 38 9.44 11.18 -10.41
C MET A 38 8.99 9.85 -11.03
N ASN A 39 8.95 8.76 -10.23
CA ASN A 39 8.38 7.48 -10.66
C ASN A 39 6.87 7.36 -10.39
N PHE A 40 6.24 8.37 -9.77
CA PHE A 40 4.81 8.38 -9.55
C PHE A 40 4.09 9.30 -10.54
N ALA A 41 2.94 8.84 -11.04
CA ALA A 41 2.14 9.60 -11.99
C ALA A 41 1.24 10.66 -11.34
N THR A 42 0.88 10.49 -10.06
CA THR A 42 -0.24 11.20 -9.41
C THR A 42 0.11 12.16 -8.27
N PRO A 43 1.04 11.89 -7.35
CA PRO A 43 1.28 12.78 -6.23
C PRO A 43 1.96 14.07 -6.72
N PRO A 44 1.58 15.23 -6.16
CA PRO A 44 2.15 16.51 -6.55
C PRO A 44 3.60 16.65 -6.06
N TYR A 45 4.42 17.37 -6.83
CA TYR A 45 5.76 17.79 -6.43
C TYR A 45 5.83 19.33 -6.33
N PRO A 46 6.31 19.92 -5.21
CA PRO A 46 6.81 19.23 -4.00
C PRO A 46 5.69 18.54 -3.21
N TYR A 47 6.05 17.45 -2.51
CA TYR A 47 5.09 16.69 -1.72
C TYR A 47 4.96 17.31 -0.33
N LEU A 48 3.84 17.99 -0.07
CA LEU A 48 3.60 18.70 1.18
C LEU A 48 3.11 17.77 2.30
N ARG A 49 3.30 18.23 3.55
CA ARG A 49 2.82 17.55 4.76
C ARG A 49 1.33 17.22 4.69
N GLU A 50 0.53 18.14 4.18
CA GLU A 50 -0.91 17.99 4.02
C GLU A 50 -1.29 16.83 3.08
N HIS A 51 -0.55 16.62 1.98
CA HIS A 51 -0.77 15.48 1.09
C HIS A 51 -0.46 14.16 1.78
N CYS A 52 0.65 14.12 2.54
CA CYS A 52 1.03 12.97 3.36
C CYS A 52 -0.04 12.65 4.42
N ASP A 53 -0.55 13.67 5.11
CA ASP A 53 -1.59 13.51 6.13
C ASP A 53 -2.90 13.02 5.54
N GLU A 54 -3.31 13.57 4.40
CA GLU A 54 -4.51 13.15 3.70
C GLU A 54 -4.40 11.70 3.25
N TRP A 55 -3.29 11.32 2.62
CA TRP A 55 -3.03 9.96 2.19
C TRP A 55 -3.03 8.97 3.36
N LEU A 56 -2.28 9.24 4.45
CA LEU A 56 -2.25 8.36 5.62
C LEU A 56 -3.64 8.22 6.26
N ARG A 57 -4.40 9.32 6.35
CA ARG A 57 -5.76 9.30 6.88
C ARG A 57 -6.68 8.41 6.05
N GLU A 58 -6.59 8.48 4.73
CA GLU A 58 -7.33 7.60 3.83
C GLU A 58 -6.96 6.14 4.06
N LYS A 59 -5.67 5.81 4.19
CA LYS A 59 -5.22 4.41 4.34
C LYS A 59 -5.52 3.83 5.71
N ILE A 60 -5.47 4.64 6.76
CA ILE A 60 -5.95 4.25 8.09
C ILE A 60 -7.45 3.97 8.03
N ARG A 61 -8.24 4.81 7.36
CA ARG A 61 -9.68 4.59 7.20
C ARG A 61 -9.98 3.32 6.42
N GLU A 62 -9.28 3.06 5.32
CA GLU A 62 -9.44 1.82 4.53
C GLU A 62 -9.14 0.57 5.37
N TYR A 63 -8.09 0.62 6.19
CA TYR A 63 -7.79 -0.45 7.15
C TYR A 63 -8.92 -0.63 8.17
N GLU A 64 -9.39 0.45 8.78
CA GLU A 64 -10.48 0.40 9.78
C GLU A 64 -11.76 -0.19 9.18
N ASP A 65 -12.17 0.27 7.99
CA ASP A 65 -13.34 -0.21 7.27
C ASP A 65 -13.20 -1.71 6.93
N ALA A 66 -12.02 -2.14 6.47
CA ALA A 66 -11.75 -3.55 6.20
C ALA A 66 -11.78 -4.40 7.49
N MET A 67 -11.22 -3.91 8.59
CA MET A 67 -11.25 -4.62 9.87
C MET A 67 -12.66 -4.72 10.44
N VAL A 68 -13.51 -3.70 10.26
CA VAL A 68 -14.93 -3.78 10.62
C VAL A 68 -15.63 -4.88 9.82
N HIS A 69 -15.34 -5.02 8.53
CA HIS A 69 -15.88 -6.11 7.70
C HIS A 69 -15.36 -7.48 8.17
N ILE A 70 -14.04 -7.63 8.30
CA ILE A 70 -13.38 -8.87 8.74
C ILE A 70 -13.92 -9.35 10.10
N THR A 71 -14.05 -8.45 11.08
CA THR A 71 -14.43 -8.81 12.46
C THR A 71 -15.92 -9.11 12.65
N LYS A 72 -16.77 -8.74 11.69
CA LYS A 72 -18.22 -9.01 11.73
C LYS A 72 -18.61 -10.34 11.10
N VAL A 73 -17.69 -11.01 10.41
CA VAL A 73 -17.96 -12.26 9.72
C VAL A 73 -17.39 -13.42 10.53
N ASP A 74 -18.27 -14.28 11.03
CA ASP A 74 -17.88 -15.56 11.61
C ASP A 74 -17.61 -16.56 10.48
N GLY A 75 -16.32 -16.75 10.14
CA GLY A 75 -15.88 -17.70 9.12
C GLY A 75 -15.14 -17.05 7.96
N ASP A 76 -15.52 -17.40 6.73
CA ASP A 76 -14.88 -16.87 5.53
C ASP A 76 -15.36 -15.45 5.23
N VAL A 77 -14.45 -14.48 5.35
CA VAL A 77 -14.69 -13.05 5.07
C VAL A 77 -14.93 -12.80 3.57
N GLY A 78 -14.58 -13.76 2.71
CA GLY A 78 -14.61 -13.61 1.26
C GLY A 78 -13.48 -12.71 0.76
N PHE A 79 -13.67 -12.14 -0.43
CA PHE A 79 -12.68 -11.27 -1.06
C PHE A 79 -12.81 -9.82 -0.57
N LEU A 80 -11.67 -9.19 -0.29
CA LEU A 80 -11.55 -7.75 -0.08
C LEU A 80 -11.05 -7.08 -1.35
N ASP A 81 -11.49 -5.85 -1.62
CA ASP A 81 -11.02 -5.08 -2.78
C ASP A 81 -9.72 -4.30 -2.51
N LEU A 82 -9.02 -4.64 -1.43
CA LEU A 82 -7.82 -3.96 -0.97
C LEU A 82 -6.98 -4.89 -0.07
N SER A 83 -5.72 -4.51 0.14
CA SER A 83 -4.87 -5.10 1.19
C SER A 83 -4.82 -4.18 2.42
N PRO A 84 -5.41 -4.56 3.57
CA PRO A 84 -5.48 -3.69 4.74
C PRO A 84 -4.14 -3.60 5.49
N LEU A 85 -3.23 -4.55 5.26
CA LEU A 85 -1.90 -4.60 5.87
C LEU A 85 -0.87 -4.25 4.78
N ARG A 86 -0.50 -2.97 4.72
CA ARG A 86 0.32 -2.40 3.64
C ARG A 86 1.65 -1.80 4.09
N HIS A 87 1.77 -1.40 5.36
CA HIS A 87 3.01 -0.83 5.88
C HIS A 87 4.01 -1.94 6.20
N ILE A 88 5.18 -1.86 5.57
CA ILE A 88 6.29 -2.79 5.73
C ILE A 88 7.09 -2.35 6.96
N ARG A 89 7.29 -3.26 7.89
CA ARG A 89 8.10 -3.04 9.10
C ARG A 89 9.10 -4.14 9.30
N GLU A 90 10.29 -3.78 9.78
CA GLU A 90 11.20 -4.73 10.39
C GLU A 90 11.02 -4.73 11.91
N VAL A 91 11.08 -5.92 12.50
CA VAL A 91 11.03 -6.11 13.95
C VAL A 91 12.39 -6.58 14.45
N GLY A 92 13.03 -5.75 15.26
CA GLY A 92 14.32 -6.03 15.87
C GLY A 92 14.25 -7.12 16.96
N PRO A 93 15.41 -7.61 17.43
CA PRO A 93 15.48 -8.65 18.47
C PRO A 93 14.84 -8.24 19.82
N ASP A 94 14.78 -6.94 20.09
CA ASP A 94 14.15 -6.34 21.27
C ASP A 94 12.64 -6.07 21.08
N GLY A 95 12.11 -6.36 19.89
CA GLY A 95 10.72 -6.10 19.52
C GLY A 95 10.46 -4.68 19.00
N ALA A 96 11.48 -3.82 18.89
CA ALA A 96 11.34 -2.51 18.27
C ALA A 96 10.95 -2.65 16.80
N GLU A 97 10.03 -1.81 16.33
CA GLU A 97 9.55 -1.85 14.96
C GLU A 97 10.04 -0.62 14.19
N VAL A 98 10.71 -0.85 13.06
CA VAL A 98 11.16 0.20 12.15
C VAL A 98 10.26 0.20 10.92
N PHE A 99 9.76 1.38 10.53
CA PHE A 99 9.02 1.53 9.27
C PHE A 99 10.00 1.51 8.11
N LEU A 100 9.76 0.62 7.14
CA LEU A 100 10.62 0.45 5.96
C LEU A 100 9.99 1.00 4.67
N GLY A 101 8.68 1.20 4.68
CA GLY A 101 7.96 1.61 3.48
C GLY A 101 6.57 1.01 3.39
N ASP A 102 6.01 1.08 2.21
CA ASP A 102 4.63 0.71 1.93
C ASP A 102 4.51 -0.14 0.68
N ILE A 103 3.57 -1.08 0.69
CA ILE A 103 3.14 -1.87 -0.47
C ILE A 103 1.62 -1.76 -0.63
N GLY A 104 1.20 -0.86 -1.51
CA GLY A 104 -0.19 -0.72 -1.90
C GLY A 104 -0.56 -1.75 -2.96
N LEU A 105 -1.57 -2.57 -2.70
CA LEU A 105 -2.24 -3.41 -3.70
C LEU A 105 -3.60 -2.79 -3.98
N ILE A 106 -3.78 -2.29 -5.20
CA ILE A 106 -4.98 -1.59 -5.62
C ILE A 106 -5.52 -2.20 -6.91
N ARG A 107 -6.84 -2.27 -7.04
CA ARG A 107 -7.46 -2.56 -8.33
C ARG A 107 -6.98 -1.50 -9.32
N GLU A 108 -6.44 -1.92 -10.47
CA GLU A 108 -5.90 -1.00 -11.48
C GLU A 108 -7.00 -0.02 -11.91
N ASN A 109 -6.74 1.27 -11.68
CA ASN A 109 -7.71 2.36 -11.79
C ASN A 109 -7.24 3.50 -12.72
N GLY A 110 -6.10 3.34 -13.39
CA GLY A 110 -5.48 4.35 -14.24
C GLY A 110 -5.12 3.87 -15.64
N PHE A 111 -4.60 2.63 -15.79
CA PHE A 111 -4.07 2.09 -17.05
C PHE A 111 -3.21 3.12 -17.81
N CYS A 112 -2.27 3.75 -17.09
CA CYS A 112 -1.50 4.90 -17.55
C CYS A 112 -0.59 4.60 -18.75
N ASP A 113 -0.35 3.33 -19.05
CA ASP A 113 0.39 2.84 -20.22
C ASP A 113 -0.42 2.95 -21.53
N ILE A 114 -1.76 3.07 -21.45
CA ILE A 114 -2.64 3.20 -22.61
C ILE A 114 -2.82 4.68 -22.97
N ARG A 115 -2.23 5.08 -24.10
CA ARG A 115 -2.28 6.48 -24.58
C ARG A 115 -3.63 6.89 -25.15
N ASP A 116 -4.35 5.96 -25.76
CA ASP A 116 -5.66 6.21 -26.34
C ASP A 116 -6.73 6.32 -25.24
N GLU A 117 -7.35 7.49 -25.11
CA GLU A 117 -8.25 7.78 -23.99
C GLU A 117 -9.53 6.92 -24.01
N GLU A 118 -10.07 6.64 -25.20
CA GLU A 118 -11.27 5.82 -25.34
C GLU A 118 -10.99 4.36 -24.96
N ALA A 119 -9.90 3.78 -25.47
CA ALA A 119 -9.48 2.43 -25.12
C ALA A 119 -9.12 2.31 -23.63
N ARG A 120 -8.44 3.33 -23.07
CA ARG A 120 -8.12 3.39 -21.64
C ARG A 120 -9.39 3.43 -20.80
N GLY A 121 -10.35 4.28 -21.16
CA GLY A 121 -11.64 4.38 -20.48
C GLY A 121 -12.44 3.09 -20.56
N ALA A 122 -12.49 2.44 -21.73
CA ALA A 122 -13.15 1.16 -21.91
C ALA A 122 -12.52 0.06 -21.03
N LYS A 123 -11.19 -0.03 -20.99
CA LYS A 123 -10.49 -1.02 -20.17
C LYS A 123 -10.63 -0.75 -18.66
N LEU A 124 -10.54 0.51 -18.27
CA LEU A 124 -10.80 0.95 -16.88
C LEU A 124 -12.20 0.54 -16.43
N ASN A 125 -13.21 0.89 -17.22
CA ASN A 125 -14.59 0.54 -16.91
C ASN A 125 -14.79 -0.99 -16.86
N ALA A 126 -14.21 -1.74 -17.78
CA ALA A 126 -14.29 -3.20 -17.76
C ALA A 126 -13.68 -3.78 -16.47
N ASN A 127 -12.51 -3.31 -16.04
CA ASN A 127 -11.83 -3.78 -14.84
C ASN A 127 -12.57 -3.43 -13.55
N LEU A 128 -13.01 -2.17 -13.41
CA LEU A 128 -13.70 -1.69 -12.21
C LEU A 128 -15.07 -2.37 -11.99
N ASN A 129 -15.72 -2.82 -13.06
CA ASN A 129 -17.02 -3.49 -12.98
C ASN A 129 -16.94 -5.02 -12.74
N LEU A 130 -15.74 -5.61 -12.69
CA LEU A 130 -15.61 -7.02 -12.34
C LEU A 130 -16.02 -7.26 -10.87
N PRO A 131 -16.74 -8.36 -10.58
CA PRO A 131 -17.13 -8.69 -9.21
C PRO A 131 -15.91 -9.04 -8.36
N LEU A 132 -15.99 -8.81 -7.05
CA LEU A 132 -14.91 -9.15 -6.12
C LEU A 132 -14.53 -10.62 -6.24
N GLY A 133 -13.22 -10.88 -6.29
CA GLY A 133 -12.67 -12.23 -6.46
C GLY A 133 -12.64 -12.75 -7.89
N ASP A 134 -13.09 -11.97 -8.88
CA ASP A 134 -12.94 -12.36 -10.29
C ASP A 134 -11.45 -12.44 -10.65
N PRO A 135 -10.98 -13.59 -11.19
CA PRO A 135 -9.57 -13.79 -11.51
C PRO A 135 -9.07 -12.91 -12.67
N ASN A 136 -9.96 -12.25 -13.39
CA ASN A 136 -9.62 -11.32 -14.48
C ASN A 136 -9.42 -9.88 -14.00
N ILE A 137 -9.62 -9.60 -12.70
CA ILE A 137 -9.28 -8.28 -12.15
C ILE A 137 -7.80 -8.03 -12.35
N VAL A 138 -7.49 -6.93 -13.01
CA VAL A 138 -6.14 -6.39 -13.10
C VAL A 138 -5.88 -5.60 -11.82
N TRP A 139 -4.83 -6.03 -11.12
CA TRP A 139 -4.31 -5.38 -9.94
C TRP A 139 -3.01 -4.65 -10.28
N THR A 140 -2.80 -3.54 -9.61
CA THR A 140 -1.55 -2.80 -9.66
C THR A 140 -0.99 -2.70 -8.26
N PHE A 141 0.31 -2.89 -8.15
CA PHE A 141 1.03 -2.67 -6.92
C PHE A 141 1.90 -1.42 -7.04
N GLY A 142 1.90 -0.61 -5.99
CA GLY A 142 2.78 0.52 -5.81
C GLY A 142 3.60 0.32 -4.55
N THR A 143 4.85 0.78 -4.56
CA THR A 143 5.70 0.71 -3.37
C THR A 143 6.50 1.98 -3.20
N ILE A 144 6.66 2.38 -1.94
CA ILE A 144 7.69 3.32 -1.51
C ILE A 144 8.58 2.57 -0.53
N TYR A 145 9.88 2.64 -0.74
CA TYR A 145 10.88 2.06 0.15
C TYR A 145 12.18 2.86 0.00
N ASP A 146 12.91 3.02 1.10
CA ASP A 146 14.25 3.60 1.05
C ASP A 146 15.29 2.50 0.78
N HIS A 147 16.07 2.68 -0.29
CA HIS A 147 17.19 1.79 -0.63
C HIS A 147 18.30 1.77 0.43
N HIS A 148 18.43 2.83 1.25
CA HIS A 148 19.51 2.93 2.26
C HIS A 148 19.29 1.98 3.43
N ILE A 149 18.04 1.56 3.70
CA ILE A 149 17.73 0.63 4.79
C ILE A 149 17.94 -0.83 4.37
N MET A 150 17.92 -1.14 3.07
CA MET A 150 18.13 -2.49 2.53
C MET A 150 19.59 -2.75 2.10
N GLY A 151 20.50 -1.80 2.39
CA GLY A 151 21.87 -1.76 1.89
C GLY A 151 22.93 -2.56 2.66
N GLU A 152 22.57 -3.52 3.52
CA GLU A 152 23.55 -4.41 4.19
C GLU A 152 23.09 -5.88 4.27
N ALA A 153 22.36 -6.37 3.26
CA ALA A 153 22.11 -7.80 3.10
C ALA A 153 22.77 -8.33 1.82
N SER A 154 24.10 -8.40 1.82
CA SER A 154 24.91 -9.13 0.83
C SER A 154 26.01 -9.93 1.52
#